data_AF-A0A925UBE8-F1
#
_entry.id   AF-A0A925UBE8-F1
#
_cell.length_a   1.000
_cell.length_b   1.000
_cell.length_c   1.000
_cell.angle_alpha   90.00
_cell.angle_beta   90.00
_cell.angle_gamma   90.00
#
_symmetry.space_group_name_H-M   'P 1'
#
loop_
_entity.id
_entity.type
_entity.pdbx_description
1 polymer ?
#
loop_
_entity_poly.entity_id
_entity_poly.type
_entity_poly.pdbx_seq_one_letter_code
_entity_poly.pdbx_strand_id
1 'polypeptide(L)'
;MIKNLALSGIIVFIFTIKISSAQNTQVSILEEVSYVYVEKLIAVAKENYPRIKTYASRIAISESKVSNAKLSWLSPLSLSYVYSPTTNLNLANPTFFSGYQIGFSFNLSAVLQTPATIKQSKEELKITRYDFEEYLASLTAEVKTRYFTYLQASKSLKLIYQSNQDSRDFFTSVKHKYENGEVTFENYNTAASSLATSNQGKITAEVTLLQAKVALEELLGIRLEEVPN
;
A
#
# COMPACT_ATOMS: atom_id res chain seq x y z
N MET A 1 -50.22 58.34 59.86
CA MET A 1 -49.27 57.63 60.74
C MET A 1 -49.16 56.18 60.25
N ILE A 2 -47.99 55.85 59.68
CA ILE A 2 -47.29 54.53 59.66
C ILE A 2 -48.03 53.32 59.01
N LYS A 3 -47.73 52.91 57.76
CA LYS A 3 -46.64 52.01 57.24
C LYS A 3 -46.98 50.51 57.35
N ASN A 4 -47.06 49.82 56.19
CA ASN A 4 -46.45 48.51 55.85
C ASN A 4 -47.22 47.80 54.72
N LEU A 5 -46.68 46.92 53.89
CA LEU A 5 -45.41 46.73 53.18
C LEU A 5 -45.61 45.41 52.38
N ALA A 6 -45.19 45.40 51.11
CA ALA A 6 -44.82 44.24 50.28
C ALA A 6 -45.88 43.18 49.87
N LEU A 7 -46.08 43.04 48.55
CA LEU A 7 -45.61 41.89 47.73
C LEU A 7 -45.99 42.18 46.25
N SER A 8 -45.12 42.83 45.49
CA SER A 8 -44.26 42.21 44.47
C SER A 8 -44.98 41.25 43.51
N GLY A 9 -45.21 41.71 42.28
CA GLY A 9 -45.69 40.92 41.14
C GLY A 9 -45.15 41.49 39.84
N ILE A 10 -43.83 41.66 39.74
CA ILE A 10 -43.16 42.05 38.49
C ILE A 10 -43.00 40.78 37.64
N ILE A 11 -43.78 40.70 36.56
CA ILE A 11 -43.61 39.71 35.49
C ILE A 11 -42.34 40.11 34.72
N VAL A 12 -41.23 39.44 35.01
CA VAL A 12 -39.99 39.54 34.22
C VAL A 12 -40.13 38.60 33.02
N PHE A 13 -40.32 39.18 31.85
CA PHE A 13 -40.27 38.47 30.57
C PHE A 13 -38.80 38.21 30.22
N ILE A 14 -38.28 37.03 30.59
CA ILE A 14 -36.92 36.59 30.22
C ILE A 14 -36.94 36.16 28.75
N PHE A 15 -36.44 37.03 27.89
CA PHE A 15 -36.13 36.73 26.50
C PHE A 15 -34.92 35.78 26.48
N THR A 16 -35.18 34.47 26.34
CA THR A 16 -34.11 33.48 26.17
C THR A 16 -33.56 33.60 24.75
N ILE A 17 -32.46 34.35 24.62
CA ILE A 17 -31.62 34.34 23.42
C ILE A 17 -31.10 32.91 23.27
N LYS A 18 -31.65 32.15 22.31
CA LYS A 18 -31.02 30.92 21.83
C LYS A 18 -29.75 31.31 21.10
N ILE A 19 -28.64 31.36 21.84
CA ILE A 19 -27.30 31.35 21.27
C ILE A 19 -27.22 30.03 20.50
N SER A 20 -27.30 30.15 19.18
CA SER A 20 -27.01 29.03 18.27
C SER A 20 -25.54 28.72 18.47
N SER A 21 -25.23 27.64 19.17
CA SER A 21 -23.90 27.07 19.15
C SER A 21 -23.58 26.78 17.69
N ALA A 22 -22.69 27.58 17.10
CA ALA A 22 -22.00 27.19 15.88
C ALA A 22 -21.35 25.85 16.20
N GLN A 23 -21.93 24.76 15.68
CA GLN A 23 -21.26 23.48 15.71
C GLN A 23 -20.01 23.66 14.86
N ASN A 24 -18.87 23.84 15.53
CA ASN A 24 -17.57 23.56 14.96
C ASN A 24 -17.67 22.10 14.51
N THR A 25 -17.96 21.89 13.23
CA THR A 25 -17.95 20.56 12.65
C THR A 25 -16.48 20.20 12.59
N GLN A 26 -15.97 19.59 13.66
CA GLN A 26 -14.61 19.11 13.72
C GLN A 26 -14.50 18.06 12.63
N VAL A 27 -13.86 18.40 11.51
CA VAL A 27 -13.68 17.49 10.38
C VAL A 27 -12.62 16.48 10.79
N SER A 28 -13.06 15.46 11.53
CA SER A 28 -12.23 14.36 11.97
C SER A 28 -12.40 13.20 11.00
N ILE A 29 -11.30 12.69 10.47
CA ILE A 29 -11.30 11.46 9.66
C ILE A 29 -11.46 10.24 10.58
N LEU A 30 -11.14 10.36 11.87
CA LEU A 30 -11.07 9.25 12.82
C LEU A 30 -12.42 8.55 13.04
N GLU A 31 -13.54 9.26 12.89
CA GLU A 31 -14.89 8.69 13.07
C GLU A 31 -15.35 7.86 11.87
N GLU A 32 -14.72 8.00 10.69
CA GLU A 32 -15.14 7.32 9.45
C GLU A 32 -14.19 6.21 9.00
N VAL A 33 -13.12 5.95 9.75
CA VAL A 33 -12.23 4.82 9.45
C VAL A 33 -12.96 3.51 9.80
N SER A 34 -13.53 2.86 8.78
CA SER A 34 -13.97 1.47 8.90
C SER A 34 -12.76 0.54 8.88
N TYR A 35 -12.29 0.15 10.06
CA TYR A 35 -11.21 -0.84 10.19
C TYR A 35 -11.58 -2.19 9.56
N VAL A 36 -12.86 -2.55 9.55
CA VAL A 36 -13.36 -3.76 8.87
C VAL A 36 -13.14 -3.69 7.37
N TYR A 37 -13.41 -2.54 6.75
CA TYR A 37 -13.19 -2.34 5.32
C TYR A 37 -11.70 -2.37 4.97
N VAL A 38 -10.85 -1.79 5.81
CA VAL A 38 -9.39 -1.83 5.66
C VAL A 38 -8.86 -3.27 5.61
N GLU A 39 -9.33 -4.14 6.49
CA GLU A 39 -8.92 -5.55 6.49
C GLU A 39 -9.38 -6.29 5.22
N LYS A 40 -10.54 -5.95 4.65
CA LYS A 40 -10.96 -6.46 3.34
C LYS A 40 -10.04 -6.01 2.22
N LEU A 41 -9.65 -4.73 2.19
CA LEU A 41 -8.69 -4.20 1.21
C LEU A 41 -7.35 -4.93 1.29
N ILE A 42 -6.87 -5.23 2.50
CA ILE A 42 -5.63 -5.99 2.71
C ILE A 42 -5.77 -7.41 2.18
N ALA A 43 -6.91 -8.07 2.39
CA ALA A 43 -7.16 -9.41 1.86
C ALA A 43 -7.15 -9.42 0.33
N VAL A 44 -7.86 -8.48 -0.30
CA VAL A 44 -7.90 -8.31 -1.76
C VAL A 44 -6.51 -8.04 -2.33
N ALA A 45 -5.71 -7.17 -1.68
CA ALA A 45 -4.34 -6.90 -2.10
C ALA A 45 -3.46 -8.16 -2.03
N LYS A 46 -3.55 -8.94 -0.94
CA LYS A 46 -2.78 -10.19 -0.79
C LYS A 46 -3.16 -11.25 -1.83
N GLU A 47 -4.41 -11.26 -2.28
CA GLU A 47 -4.89 -12.20 -3.29
C GLU A 47 -4.44 -11.81 -4.70
N ASN A 48 -4.53 -10.52 -5.04
CA ASN A 48 -4.36 -10.06 -6.42
C ASN A 48 -2.96 -9.52 -6.73
N TYR A 49 -2.22 -9.02 -5.75
CA TYR A 49 -0.97 -8.31 -6.03
C TYR A 49 0.13 -9.26 -6.57
N PRO A 50 0.66 -9.04 -7.79
CA PRO A 50 1.54 -10.00 -8.46
C PRO A 50 2.79 -10.40 -7.67
N ARG A 51 3.32 -9.48 -6.85
CA ARG A 51 4.52 -9.72 -6.06
C ARG A 51 4.34 -10.84 -5.04
N ILE A 52 3.12 -11.09 -4.57
CA ILE A 52 2.80 -12.24 -3.70
C ILE A 52 3.11 -13.55 -4.43
N LYS A 53 2.69 -13.68 -5.69
CA LYS A 53 2.97 -14.86 -6.53
C LYS A 53 4.47 -15.05 -6.74
N THR A 54 5.21 -13.95 -6.92
CA THR A 54 6.69 -13.99 -7.01
C THR A 54 7.33 -14.56 -5.75
N TYR A 55 6.88 -14.14 -4.55
CA TYR A 55 7.40 -14.69 -3.31
C TYR A 55 7.03 -16.17 -3.11
N ALA A 56 5.81 -16.57 -3.45
CA ALA A 56 5.41 -17.99 -3.42
C ALA A 56 6.34 -18.85 -4.30
N SER A 57 6.66 -18.40 -5.52
CA SER A 57 7.63 -19.07 -6.39
C SER A 57 9.04 -19.09 -5.81
N ARG A 58 9.49 -18.00 -5.16
CA ARG A 58 10.80 -17.96 -4.49
C ARG A 58 10.89 -18.97 -3.35
N ILE A 59 9.84 -19.11 -2.56
CA ILE A 59 9.77 -20.13 -1.50
C ILE A 59 9.85 -21.53 -2.12
N ALA A 60 9.09 -21.82 -3.17
CA ALA A 60 9.14 -23.12 -3.86
C ALA A 60 10.54 -23.43 -4.44
N ILE A 61 11.24 -22.42 -4.97
CA ILE A 61 12.64 -22.55 -5.41
C ILE A 61 13.55 -22.90 -4.24
N SER A 62 13.44 -22.19 -3.11
CA SER A 62 14.25 -22.46 -1.92
C SER A 62 13.95 -23.84 -1.30
N GLU A 63 12.70 -24.31 -1.34
CA GLU A 63 12.33 -25.67 -0.93
C GLU A 63 12.93 -26.74 -1.86
N SER A 64 12.96 -26.46 -3.16
CA SER A 64 13.62 -27.31 -4.15
C SER A 64 15.14 -27.36 -3.92
N LYS A 65 15.77 -26.24 -3.56
CA LYS A 65 17.20 -26.21 -3.17
C LYS A 65 17.48 -27.09 -1.96
N VAL A 66 16.64 -27.04 -0.92
CA VAL A 66 16.77 -27.94 0.24
C VAL A 66 16.64 -29.40 -0.17
N SER A 67 15.70 -29.71 -1.06
CA SER A 67 15.50 -31.07 -1.57
C SER A 67 16.71 -31.54 -2.39
N ASN A 68 17.26 -30.71 -3.25
CA ASN A 68 18.47 -30.99 -4.02
C ASN A 68 19.70 -31.18 -3.11
N ALA A 69 19.86 -30.33 -2.08
CA ALA A 69 20.93 -30.47 -1.10
C ALA A 69 20.84 -31.79 -0.31
N LYS A 70 19.63 -32.31 -0.07
CA LYS A 70 19.45 -33.65 0.50
C LYS A 70 19.84 -34.74 -0.49
N LEU A 71 19.52 -34.58 -1.78
CA LEU A 71 19.95 -35.52 -2.82
C LEU A 71 21.46 -35.52 -3.03
N SER A 72 22.17 -34.46 -2.61
CA SER A 72 23.63 -34.40 -2.66
C SER A 72 24.32 -35.50 -1.87
N TRP A 73 23.63 -36.21 -0.97
CA TRP A 73 24.14 -37.44 -0.36
C TRP A 73 24.46 -38.55 -1.36
N LEU A 74 23.84 -38.51 -2.56
CA LEU A 74 24.10 -39.46 -3.64
C LEU A 74 25.24 -39.01 -4.56
N SER A 75 25.61 -37.72 -4.53
CA SER A 75 26.66 -37.13 -5.39
C SER A 75 28.08 -37.69 -5.23
N PRO A 76 28.49 -38.23 -4.07
CA PRO A 76 29.79 -38.87 -3.93
C PRO A 76 29.97 -40.10 -4.83
N LEU A 77 28.90 -40.77 -5.23
CA LEU A 77 28.96 -41.97 -6.05
C LEU A 77 28.88 -41.60 -7.54
N SER A 78 29.87 -42.04 -8.31
CA SER A 78 29.82 -41.94 -9.77
C SER A 78 30.14 -43.27 -10.42
N LEU A 79 29.36 -43.59 -11.46
CA LEU A 79 29.54 -44.72 -12.33
C LEU A 79 29.97 -44.19 -13.69
N SER A 80 31.14 -44.61 -14.17
CA SER A 80 31.61 -44.30 -15.51
C SER A 80 31.71 -45.56 -16.35
N TYR A 81 31.39 -45.44 -17.63
CA TYR A 81 31.55 -46.50 -18.62
C TYR A 81 32.29 -45.93 -19.81
N VAL A 82 33.42 -46.55 -20.16
CA VAL A 82 34.27 -46.13 -21.27
C VAL A 82 34.45 -47.31 -22.20
N TYR A 83 34.19 -47.09 -23.49
CA TYR A 83 34.45 -48.04 -24.55
C TYR A 83 35.58 -47.52 -25.43
N SER A 84 36.68 -48.28 -25.50
CA SER A 84 37.85 -47.94 -26.34
C SER A 84 38.11 -49.06 -27.36
N PRO A 85 37.73 -48.88 -28.63
CA PRO A 85 37.83 -49.92 -29.67
C PRO A 85 39.23 -50.09 -30.26
N THR A 86 40.18 -49.19 -29.99
CA THR A 86 41.48 -49.18 -30.66
C THR A 86 42.59 -49.76 -29.75
N THR A 87 43.25 -50.81 -30.22
CA THR A 87 44.48 -51.37 -29.62
C THR A 87 45.67 -50.94 -30.46
N ASN A 88 45.99 -49.64 -30.46
CA ASN A 88 47.18 -49.16 -31.16
C ASN A 88 48.40 -49.44 -30.28
N LEU A 89 49.17 -50.48 -30.63
CA LEU A 89 50.51 -50.74 -30.09
C LEU A 89 51.49 -49.70 -30.64
N ASN A 90 51.44 -48.49 -30.11
CA ASN A 90 52.47 -47.50 -30.34
C ASN A 90 53.63 -47.80 -29.37
N LEU A 91 54.80 -48.18 -29.89
CA LEU A 91 55.96 -48.60 -29.09
C LEU A 91 56.53 -47.46 -28.22
N ALA A 92 56.16 -46.21 -28.51
CA ALA A 92 56.50 -45.02 -27.71
C ALA A 92 55.48 -44.70 -26.60
N ASN A 93 54.24 -45.21 -26.68
CA ASN A 93 53.19 -45.05 -25.66
C ASN A 93 52.21 -46.24 -25.73
N PRO A 94 52.54 -47.37 -25.06
CA PRO A 94 51.69 -48.56 -25.08
C PRO A 94 50.31 -48.27 -24.46
N THR A 95 49.23 -48.54 -25.21
CA THR A 95 47.86 -48.49 -24.68
C THR A 95 47.54 -49.83 -24.01
N PHE A 96 47.59 -49.87 -22.68
CA PHE A 96 47.42 -51.11 -21.90
C PHE A 96 45.97 -51.56 -21.69
N PHE A 97 44.99 -50.69 -21.97
CA PHE A 97 43.57 -50.98 -21.77
C PHE A 97 42.77 -50.71 -23.05
N SER A 98 42.36 -51.78 -23.74
CA SER A 98 41.41 -51.74 -24.86
C SER A 98 40.17 -52.58 -24.48
N GLY A 99 38.98 -52.16 -24.93
CA GLY A 99 37.71 -52.81 -24.57
C GLY A 99 36.81 -51.97 -23.65
N TYR A 100 35.99 -52.66 -22.86
CA TYR A 100 34.99 -52.08 -21.96
C TYR A 100 35.58 -51.81 -20.57
N GLN A 101 35.44 -50.59 -20.07
CA GLN A 101 35.89 -50.19 -18.73
C GLN A 101 34.70 -49.65 -17.94
N ILE A 102 34.46 -50.19 -16.75
CA ILE A 102 33.49 -49.68 -15.78
C ILE A 102 34.27 -49.12 -14.60
N GLY A 103 34.11 -47.83 -14.33
CA GLY A 103 34.75 -47.14 -13.20
C GLY A 103 33.73 -46.79 -12.13
N PHE A 104 34.08 -47.03 -10.88
CA PHE A 104 33.36 -46.50 -9.73
C PHE A 104 34.28 -45.52 -9.03
N SER A 105 33.81 -44.29 -8.78
CA SER A 105 34.56 -43.35 -7.97
C SER A 105 33.71 -42.80 -6.82
N PHE A 106 34.37 -42.63 -5.67
CA PHE A 106 33.77 -42.15 -4.44
C PHE A 106 34.44 -40.87 -3.96
N ASN A 107 33.67 -39.78 -3.82
CA ASN A 107 34.19 -38.49 -3.36
C ASN A 107 33.93 -38.28 -1.85
N LEU A 108 34.93 -38.56 -1.01
CA LEU A 108 34.82 -38.37 0.44
C LEU A 108 34.65 -36.89 0.85
N SER A 109 35.23 -35.95 0.10
CA SER A 109 35.12 -34.51 0.38
C SER A 109 33.67 -34.03 0.27
N ALA A 110 32.93 -34.50 -0.74
CA ALA A 110 31.52 -34.20 -0.92
C ALA A 110 30.67 -34.71 0.26
N VAL A 111 30.97 -35.90 0.80
CA VAL A 111 30.30 -36.44 1.99
C VAL A 111 30.49 -35.54 3.21
N LEU A 112 31.73 -35.11 3.46
CA LEU A 112 32.06 -34.27 4.61
C LEU A 112 31.39 -32.88 4.54
N GLN A 113 31.18 -32.35 3.33
CA GLN A 113 30.55 -31.03 3.12
C GLN A 113 29.01 -31.09 3.13
N THR A 114 28.42 -32.23 2.79
CA THR A 114 26.96 -32.38 2.60
C THR A 114 26.11 -31.89 3.80
N PRO A 115 26.44 -32.21 5.07
CA PRO A 115 25.67 -31.71 6.21
C PRO A 115 25.65 -30.18 6.31
N ALA A 116 26.78 -29.53 6.03
CA ALA A 116 26.89 -28.07 6.03
C ALA A 116 26.05 -27.46 4.91
N THR A 117 26.10 -28.02 3.71
CA THR A 117 25.28 -27.59 2.56
C THR A 117 23.78 -27.71 2.86
N ILE A 118 23.33 -28.83 3.44
CA ILE A 118 21.92 -29.01 3.82
C ILE A 118 21.49 -27.98 4.86
N LYS A 119 22.34 -27.72 5.88
CA LYS A 119 22.07 -26.70 6.89
C LYS A 119 21.95 -25.32 6.24
N GLN A 120 22.88 -24.96 5.36
CA GLN A 120 22.86 -23.70 4.63
C GLN A 120 21.57 -23.53 3.83
N SER A 121 21.18 -24.51 3.00
CA SER A 121 19.95 -24.41 2.21
C SER A 121 18.69 -24.28 3.07
N LYS A 122 18.66 -24.90 4.26
CA LYS A 122 17.54 -24.73 5.20
C LYS A 122 17.47 -23.31 5.77
N GLU A 123 18.61 -22.72 6.11
CA GLU A 123 18.65 -21.33 6.57
C GLU A 123 18.27 -20.37 5.44
N GLU A 124 18.70 -20.60 4.19
CA GLU A 124 18.26 -19.83 3.02
C GLU A 124 16.74 -19.90 2.80
N LEU A 125 16.12 -21.08 3.02
CA LEU A 125 14.67 -21.20 2.98
C LEU A 125 13.99 -20.38 4.09
N LYS A 126 14.53 -20.40 5.31
CA LYS A 126 13.99 -19.57 6.41
C LYS A 126 14.09 -18.09 6.09
N ILE A 127 15.24 -17.63 5.59
CA ILE A 127 15.43 -16.24 5.14
C ILE A 127 14.36 -15.88 4.10
N THR A 128 14.18 -16.73 3.08
CA THR A 128 13.16 -16.50 2.04
C THR A 128 11.74 -16.38 2.61
N ARG A 129 11.42 -17.13 3.67
CA ARG A 129 10.12 -17.05 4.36
C ARG A 129 10.00 -15.77 5.17
N TYR A 130 11.03 -15.38 5.92
CA TYR A 130 11.04 -14.11 6.66
C TYR A 130 10.96 -12.90 5.73
N ASP A 131 11.64 -12.92 4.59
CA ASP A 131 11.52 -11.87 3.57
C ASP A 131 10.07 -11.75 3.04
N PHE A 132 9.36 -12.88 2.94
CA PHE A 132 7.95 -12.87 2.54
C PHE A 132 7.04 -12.32 3.65
N GLU A 133 7.27 -12.70 4.90
CA GLU A 133 6.53 -12.19 6.06
C GLU A 133 6.73 -10.67 6.24
N GLU A 134 7.97 -10.19 6.11
CA GLU A 134 8.31 -8.77 6.09
C GLU A 134 7.56 -8.05 4.95
N TYR A 135 7.58 -8.65 3.75
CA TYR A 135 6.86 -8.09 2.62
C TYR A 135 5.35 -8.01 2.86
N LEU A 136 4.74 -9.03 3.49
CA LEU A 136 3.32 -9.00 3.84
C LEU A 136 2.99 -7.90 4.85
N ALA A 137 3.86 -7.67 5.84
CA ALA A 137 3.72 -6.59 6.80
C ALA A 137 3.83 -5.22 6.12
N SER A 138 4.81 -5.06 5.22
CA SER A 138 5.01 -3.84 4.42
C SER A 138 3.79 -3.56 3.52
N LEU A 139 3.30 -4.56 2.77
CA LEU A 139 2.11 -4.43 1.94
C LEU A 139 0.88 -4.03 2.76
N THR A 140 0.73 -4.62 3.95
CA THR A 140 -0.37 -4.29 4.87
C THR A 140 -0.31 -2.83 5.31
N ALA A 141 0.88 -2.34 5.69
CA ALA A 141 1.08 -0.95 6.08
C ALA A 141 0.85 0.01 4.91
N GLU A 142 1.25 -0.38 3.70
CA GLU A 142 1.07 0.42 2.50
C GLU A 142 -0.40 0.56 2.10
N VAL A 143 -1.16 -0.53 2.12
CA VAL A 143 -2.62 -0.50 1.88
C VAL A 143 -3.32 0.42 2.87
N LYS A 144 -2.99 0.31 4.17
CA LYS A 144 -3.53 1.19 5.21
C LYS A 144 -3.23 2.65 4.93
N THR A 145 -1.97 2.95 4.60
CA THR A 145 -1.51 4.32 4.32
C THR A 145 -2.23 4.91 3.11
N ARG A 146 -2.26 4.19 1.98
CA ARG A 146 -2.92 4.65 0.75
C ARG A 146 -4.43 4.84 0.95
N TYR A 147 -5.07 3.97 1.73
CA TYR A 147 -6.48 4.14 2.11
C TYR A 147 -6.73 5.40 2.94
N PHE A 148 -5.89 5.69 3.93
CA PHE A 148 -6.01 6.92 4.71
C PHE A 148 -5.79 8.18 3.88
N THR A 149 -4.84 8.14 2.94
CA THR A 149 -4.64 9.23 1.96
C THR A 149 -5.87 9.41 1.08
N TYR A 150 -6.48 8.32 0.60
CA TYR A 150 -7.73 8.38 -0.16
C TYR A 150 -8.88 9.00 0.65
N LEU A 151 -9.08 8.57 1.90
CA LEU A 151 -10.09 9.15 2.79
C LEU A 151 -9.84 10.64 3.04
N GLN A 152 -8.58 11.02 3.31
CA GLN A 152 -8.19 12.41 3.50
C GLN A 152 -8.50 13.26 2.26
N ALA A 153 -8.13 12.78 1.07
CA ALA A 153 -8.38 13.48 -0.18
C ALA A 153 -9.88 13.64 -0.45
N SER A 154 -10.68 12.61 -0.16
CA SER A 154 -12.14 12.64 -0.29
C SER A 154 -12.77 13.71 0.62
N LYS A 155 -12.32 13.79 1.89
CA LYS A 155 -12.77 14.81 2.83
C LYS A 155 -12.32 16.21 2.45
N SER A 156 -11.06 16.36 2.04
CA SER A 156 -10.51 17.62 1.58
C SER A 156 -11.30 18.18 0.39
N LEU A 157 -11.64 17.33 -0.59
CA LEU A 157 -12.46 17.71 -1.73
C LEU A 157 -13.84 18.23 -1.29
N LYS A 158 -14.51 17.58 -0.34
CA LYS A 158 -15.80 18.05 0.18
C LYS A 158 -15.71 19.44 0.80
N LEU A 159 -14.65 19.72 1.57
CA LEU A 159 -14.43 21.04 2.17
C LEU A 159 -14.12 22.11 1.13
N ILE A 160 -13.24 21.79 0.17
CA ILE A 160 -12.85 22.71 -0.89
C ILE A 160 -14.04 23.01 -1.81
N TYR A 161 -14.91 22.02 -2.05
CA TYR A 161 -16.14 22.23 -2.80
C TYR A 161 -17.06 23.25 -2.09
N GLN A 162 -17.25 23.13 -0.77
CA GLN A 162 -18.02 24.11 0.01
C GLN A 162 -17.38 25.50 -0.06
N SER A 163 -16.07 25.61 0.16
CA SER A 163 -15.35 26.89 0.06
C SER A 163 -15.41 27.53 -1.33
N ASN A 164 -15.46 26.69 -2.38
CA ASN A 164 -15.67 27.14 -3.75
C ASN A 164 -17.07 27.69 -3.99
N GLN A 165 -18.08 27.05 -3.42
CA GLN A 165 -19.45 27.55 -3.46
C GLN A 165 -19.53 28.90 -2.74
N ASP A 166 -18.98 29.02 -1.53
CA ASP A 166 -18.98 30.27 -0.76
C ASP A 166 -18.27 31.41 -1.51
N SER A 167 -17.15 31.11 -2.17
CA SER A 167 -16.40 32.08 -2.98
C SER A 167 -17.17 32.53 -4.23
N ARG A 168 -17.95 31.63 -4.83
CA ARG A 168 -18.83 31.94 -5.96
C ARG A 168 -19.98 32.85 -5.54
N ASP A 169 -20.59 32.56 -4.41
CA ASP A 169 -21.70 33.35 -3.86
C ASP A 169 -21.21 34.75 -3.45
N PHE A 170 -20.03 34.82 -2.82
CA PHE A 170 -19.36 36.08 -2.51
C PHE A 170 -19.06 36.91 -3.76
N PHE A 171 -18.45 36.32 -4.79
CA PHE A 171 -18.18 37.01 -6.05
C PHE A 171 -19.47 37.53 -6.70
N THR A 172 -20.53 36.72 -6.71
CA THR A 172 -21.83 37.10 -7.26
C THR A 172 -22.41 38.32 -6.52
N SER A 173 -22.35 38.32 -5.19
CA SER A 173 -22.75 39.47 -4.38
C SER A 173 -21.92 40.73 -4.67
N VAL A 174 -20.59 40.62 -4.76
CA VAL A 174 -19.72 41.76 -5.04
C VAL A 174 -19.94 42.30 -6.45
N LYS A 175 -20.17 41.41 -7.42
CA LYS A 175 -20.49 41.78 -8.81
C LYS A 175 -21.75 42.63 -8.88
N HIS A 176 -22.84 42.22 -8.23
CA HIS A 176 -24.08 43.01 -8.22
C HIS A 176 -23.89 44.38 -7.56
N LYS A 177 -23.18 44.43 -6.43
CA LYS A 177 -22.88 45.71 -5.77
C LYS A 177 -22.02 46.62 -6.64
N TYR A 178 -21.08 46.06 -7.41
CA TYR A 178 -20.23 46.83 -8.31
C TYR A 178 -21.04 47.40 -9.49
N GLU A 179 -21.93 46.59 -10.06
CA GLU A 179 -22.87 47.01 -11.13
C GLU A 179 -23.77 48.17 -10.68
N ASN A 180 -24.13 48.20 -9.38
CA ASN A 180 -24.89 49.30 -8.77
C ASN A 180 -24.02 50.50 -8.32
N GLY A 181 -22.70 50.43 -8.46
CA GLY A 181 -21.77 51.48 -8.00
C GLY A 181 -21.55 51.54 -6.48
N GLU A 182 -21.95 50.50 -5.74
CA GLU A 182 -21.86 50.43 -4.27
C GLU A 182 -20.46 49.99 -3.76
N VAL A 183 -19.61 49.44 -4.64
CA VAL A 183 -18.23 49.02 -4.31
C VAL A 183 -17.25 49.45 -5.39
N THR A 184 -15.96 49.47 -5.05
CA THR A 184 -14.88 49.87 -5.97
C THR A 184 -14.49 48.75 -6.94
N PHE A 185 -13.81 49.12 -8.04
CA PHE A 185 -13.20 48.16 -8.96
C PHE A 185 -12.15 47.27 -8.29
N GLU A 186 -11.42 47.79 -7.30
CA GLU A 186 -10.46 47.03 -6.50
C GLU A 186 -11.13 45.87 -5.73
N ASN A 187 -12.28 46.14 -5.10
CA ASN A 187 -13.06 45.11 -4.41
C ASN A 187 -13.57 44.05 -5.38
N TYR A 188 -14.05 44.45 -6.56
CA TYR A 188 -14.46 43.53 -7.62
C TYR A 188 -13.31 42.63 -8.08
N ASN A 189 -12.14 43.20 -8.36
CA ASN A 189 -10.98 42.45 -8.81
C ASN A 189 -10.45 41.48 -7.74
N THR A 190 -10.52 41.89 -6.47
CA THR A 190 -10.17 41.02 -5.32
C THR A 190 -11.12 39.82 -5.23
N ALA A 191 -12.43 40.03 -5.37
CA ALA A 191 -13.41 38.95 -5.37
C ALA A 191 -13.24 38.01 -6.57
N ALA A 192 -12.96 38.54 -7.76
CA ALA A 192 -12.67 37.75 -8.96
C ALA A 192 -11.41 36.87 -8.78
N SER A 193 -10.34 37.45 -8.20
CA SER A 193 -9.10 36.74 -7.91
C SER A 193 -9.29 35.63 -6.86
N SER A 194 -10.12 35.89 -5.84
CA SER A 194 -10.50 34.89 -4.82
C SER A 194 -11.25 33.71 -5.44
N LEU A 195 -12.25 33.97 -6.30
CA LEU A 195 -12.97 32.92 -7.02
C LEU A 195 -12.04 32.11 -7.94
N ALA A 196 -11.13 32.76 -8.66
CA ALA A 196 -10.16 32.07 -9.51
C ALA A 196 -9.24 31.15 -8.69
N THR A 197 -8.74 31.62 -7.55
CA THR A 197 -7.91 30.81 -6.63
C THR A 197 -8.69 29.62 -6.07
N SER A 198 -9.95 29.83 -5.70
CA SER A 198 -10.82 28.77 -5.19
C SER A 198 -11.13 27.71 -6.25
N ASN A 199 -11.36 28.13 -7.50
CA ASN A 199 -11.54 27.20 -8.63
C ASN A 199 -10.28 26.35 -8.87
N GLN A 200 -9.10 26.97 -8.81
CA GLN A 200 -7.84 26.25 -8.90
C GLN A 200 -7.69 25.23 -7.76
N GLY A 201 -8.03 25.63 -6.53
CA GLY A 201 -8.03 24.73 -5.37
C GLY A 201 -8.94 23.52 -5.57
N LYS A 202 -10.15 23.73 -6.10
CA LYS A 202 -11.10 22.64 -6.43
C LYS A 202 -10.50 21.65 -7.42
N ILE A 203 -9.97 22.12 -8.55
CA ILE A 203 -9.37 21.26 -9.57
C ILE A 203 -8.21 20.44 -8.98
N THR A 204 -7.35 21.07 -8.19
CA THR A 204 -6.25 20.38 -7.50
C THR A 204 -6.76 19.30 -6.55
N ALA A 205 -7.84 19.55 -5.81
CA ALA A 205 -8.44 18.59 -4.89
C ALA A 205 -9.06 17.39 -5.62
N GLU A 206 -9.72 17.62 -6.76
CA GLU A 206 -10.26 16.56 -7.61
C GLU A 206 -9.13 15.65 -8.13
N VAL A 207 -8.04 16.23 -8.64
CA VAL A 207 -6.88 15.46 -9.11
C VAL A 207 -6.23 14.69 -7.95
N THR A 208 -6.08 15.30 -6.78
CA THR A 208 -5.51 14.64 -5.59
C THR A 208 -6.33 13.41 -5.18
N LEU A 209 -7.67 13.51 -5.21
CA LEU A 209 -8.54 12.36 -4.93
C LEU A 209 -8.36 11.24 -5.97
N LEU A 210 -8.33 11.60 -7.26
CA LEU A 210 -8.13 10.63 -8.34
C LEU A 210 -6.78 9.93 -8.23
N GLN A 211 -5.70 10.66 -7.93
CA GLN A 211 -4.37 10.09 -7.71
C GLN A 211 -4.35 9.14 -6.51
N ALA A 212 -4.96 9.55 -5.39
CA ALA A 212 -5.05 8.69 -4.20
C ALA A 212 -5.85 7.41 -4.47
N LYS A 213 -6.92 7.52 -5.26
CA LYS A 213 -7.72 6.36 -5.70
C LYS A 213 -6.90 5.41 -6.56
N VAL A 214 -6.27 5.90 -7.63
CA VAL A 214 -5.45 5.08 -8.53
C VAL A 214 -4.29 4.41 -7.79
N ALA A 215 -3.64 5.14 -6.87
CA ALA A 215 -2.59 4.58 -6.04
C ALA A 215 -3.10 3.43 -5.15
N LEU A 216 -4.29 3.56 -4.56
CA LEU A 216 -4.87 2.45 -3.79
C LEU A 216 -5.19 1.25 -4.69
N GLU A 217 -5.84 1.49 -5.83
CA GLU A 217 -6.22 0.44 -6.80
C GLU A 217 -5.02 -0.31 -7.38
N GLU A 218 -3.87 0.36 -7.56
CA GLU A 218 -2.62 -0.27 -7.99
C GLU A 218 -2.20 -1.42 -7.05
N LEU A 219 -2.34 -1.24 -5.74
CA LEU A 219 -2.04 -2.30 -4.77
C LEU A 219 -3.11 -3.39 -4.72
N LEU A 220 -4.38 -3.02 -4.94
CA LEU A 220 -5.48 -3.96 -4.93
C LEU A 220 -5.50 -4.84 -6.19
N GLY A 221 -4.96 -4.34 -7.31
CA GLY A 221 -5.04 -5.00 -8.61
C GLY A 221 -6.43 -5.02 -9.24
N ILE A 222 -7.42 -4.41 -8.58
CA ILE A 222 -8.81 -4.25 -9.01
C ILE A 222 -9.30 -2.85 -8.68
N ARG A 223 -10.44 -2.45 -9.25
CA ARG A 223 -11.06 -1.16 -8.94
C ARG A 223 -11.67 -1.16 -7.55
N LEU A 224 -11.70 0.01 -6.91
CA LEU A 224 -12.24 0.14 -5.55
C LEU A 224 -13.74 -0.20 -5.50
N GLU A 225 -14.48 0.05 -6.59
CA GLU A 225 -15.90 -0.29 -6.72
C GLU A 225 -16.17 -1.80 -6.78
N GLU A 226 -15.16 -2.60 -7.14
CA GLU A 226 -15.28 -4.06 -7.27
C GLU A 226 -14.96 -4.78 -5.95
N VAL A 227 -14.49 -4.05 -4.94
CA VAL A 227 -14.21 -4.59 -3.61
C VAL A 227 -15.56 -4.92 -2.92
N PRO A 228 -15.75 -6.16 -2.42
CA PRO A 228 -16.98 -6.52 -1.72
C PRO A 228 -17.20 -5.66 -0.46
N ASN A 229 -18.41 -5.10 -0.33
CA ASN A 229 -18.85 -4.32 0.83
C ASN A 229 -18.75 -5.11 2.14
#